data_AF-A0A958X083-F1
#
_entry.id   AF-A0A958X083-F1
#
_cell.length_a   1.000
_cell.length_b   1.000
_cell.length_c   1.000
_cell.angle_alpha   90.00
_cell.angle_beta   90.00
_cell.angle_gamma   90.00
#
_symmetry.space_group_name_H-M   'P 1'
#
loop_
_entity.id
_entity.type
_entity.pdbx_description
1 polymer ?
#
loop_
_entity_poly.entity_id
_entity_poly.type
_entity_poly.pdbx_seq_one_letter_code
_entity_poly.pdbx_strand_id
1 'polypeptide(L)'
;MEPALLKQVKALIANNDLKEALDLLISNGYMEGQERHNTILLLRSRLTMLQEQELAGMLDFDEVAQQKAKIAHALLQICEEKPEVEVPAPPPVRERVIPKGDPPIPKPPASFRRYFLVGTIAILSVFVLVFLVRKLGKKADRPAQTEVQRLPDGSNDSKESGRTDPQILDFPRVNTQVNLGDMRYTIKGASVEKYSGGTGKLTFTLNFDYECRTNLGKCSREKIRILADGKEGVLVGTQNTPEYVASGRNGSDQLRFIVDAGAKLYSIEIKKDGTGPWRRNFYILK
;
A
#
# COMPACT_ATOMS: atom_id res chain seq x y z
N MET A 1 11.57 -20.25 28.90
CA MET A 1 10.71 -21.28 28.27
C MET A 1 10.67 -22.52 29.13
N GLU A 2 9.52 -23.19 29.20
CA GLU A 2 9.43 -24.51 29.81
C GLU A 2 10.24 -25.54 28.99
N PRO A 3 11.05 -26.43 29.61
CA PRO A 3 11.91 -27.36 28.89
C PRO A 3 11.17 -28.31 27.94
N ALA A 4 9.92 -28.67 28.29
CA ALA A 4 9.07 -29.52 27.47
C ALA A 4 8.61 -28.80 26.18
N LEU A 5 8.24 -27.52 26.27
CA LEU A 5 7.84 -26.70 25.13
C LEU A 5 9.02 -26.49 24.17
N LEU A 6 10.21 -26.19 24.70
CA LEU A 6 11.43 -26.04 23.89
C LEU A 6 11.74 -27.30 23.08
N LYS A 7 11.59 -28.47 23.71
CA LYS A 7 11.82 -29.76 23.06
C LYS A 7 10.81 -30.02 21.94
N GLN A 8 9.54 -29.66 22.14
CA GLN A 8 8.49 -29.78 21.12
C GLN A 8 8.73 -28.85 19.94
N VAL A 9 9.05 -27.57 20.18
CA VAL A 9 9.36 -26.60 19.11
C VAL A 9 10.57 -27.04 18.30
N LYS A 10 11.64 -27.50 18.96
CA LYS A 10 12.85 -28.02 18.27
C LYS A 10 12.55 -29.26 17.43
N ALA A 11 11.67 -30.15 17.90
CA ALA A 11 11.24 -31.32 17.12
C ALA A 11 10.44 -30.93 15.86
N LEU A 12 9.52 -29.97 15.98
CA LEU A 12 8.75 -29.45 14.84
C LEU A 12 9.66 -28.77 13.81
N ILE A 13 10.65 -27.98 14.26
CA ILE A 13 11.65 -27.37 13.37
C ILE A 13 12.48 -28.43 12.64
N ALA A 14 12.90 -29.50 13.33
CA ALA A 14 13.67 -30.59 12.73
C ALA A 14 12.88 -31.36 11.66
N ASN A 15 11.56 -31.45 11.79
CA ASN A 15 10.66 -32.05 10.82
C ASN A 15 10.23 -31.10 9.69
N ASN A 16 10.73 -29.85 9.69
CA ASN A 16 10.34 -28.78 8.77
C ASN A 16 8.88 -28.30 8.94
N ASP A 17 8.25 -28.59 10.07
CA ASP A 17 6.88 -28.19 10.44
C ASP A 17 6.88 -26.76 11.05
N LEU A 18 7.45 -25.80 10.30
CA LEU A 18 7.72 -24.45 10.78
C LEU A 18 6.46 -23.66 11.16
N LYS A 19 5.33 -23.95 10.49
CA LYS A 19 4.03 -23.34 10.79
C LYS A 19 3.53 -23.77 12.16
N GLU A 20 3.62 -25.07 12.45
CA GLU A 20 3.17 -25.66 13.70
C GLU A 20 4.09 -25.23 14.86
N ALA A 21 5.40 -25.12 14.61
CA ALA A 21 6.35 -24.56 15.56
C ALA A 21 6.00 -23.11 15.95
N LEU A 22 5.64 -22.27 14.96
CA LEU A 22 5.21 -20.88 15.18
C LEU A 22 3.87 -20.79 15.91
N ASP A 23 2.89 -21.60 15.52
CA ASP A 23 1.57 -21.62 16.15
C ASP A 23 1.68 -22.08 17.63
N LEU A 24 2.56 -23.04 17.93
CA LEU A 24 2.85 -23.51 19.28
C LEU A 24 3.51 -22.42 20.16
N LEU A 25 4.43 -21.62 19.60
CA LEU A 25 5.05 -20.49 20.31
C LEU A 25 4.03 -19.38 20.61
N ILE A 26 3.10 -19.12 19.69
CA ILE A 26 2.03 -18.14 19.86
C ILE A 26 1.02 -18.61 20.92
N SER A 27 0.58 -19.87 20.85
CA SER A 27 -0.44 -20.42 21.75
C SER A 27 0.01 -20.52 23.20
N ASN A 28 1.31 -20.76 23.43
CA ASN A 28 1.90 -20.86 24.77
C ASN A 28 2.35 -19.50 25.33
N GLY A 29 1.96 -18.40 24.68
CA GLY A 29 2.21 -17.06 25.21
C GLY A 29 3.69 -16.74 25.34
N TYR A 30 4.55 -17.30 24.47
CA TYR A 30 5.99 -16.97 24.42
C TYR A 30 6.22 -15.60 23.77
N MET A 31 5.48 -14.62 24.29
CA MET A 31 5.26 -13.27 23.80
C MET A 31 5.59 -12.26 24.92
N GLU A 32 6.27 -12.73 25.96
CA GLU A 32 6.87 -11.87 26.99
C GLU A 32 7.99 -11.06 26.32
N GLY A 33 7.74 -9.75 26.18
CA GLY A 33 8.56 -8.80 25.43
C GLY A 33 7.96 -8.44 24.07
N GLN A 34 7.66 -7.15 23.88
CA GLN A 34 7.07 -6.60 22.66
C GLN A 34 7.89 -6.92 21.40
N GLU A 35 9.21 -7.05 21.53
CA GLU A 35 10.14 -7.36 20.44
C GLU A 35 10.06 -8.82 19.96
N ARG A 36 9.96 -9.78 20.89
CA ARG A 36 9.81 -11.21 20.56
C ARG A 36 8.47 -11.49 19.92
N HIS A 37 7.41 -10.87 20.44
CA HIS A 37 6.08 -10.94 19.86
C HIS A 37 6.08 -10.47 18.40
N ASN A 38 6.66 -9.31 18.12
CA ASN A 38 6.76 -8.76 16.77
C ASN A 38 7.56 -9.66 15.83
N THR A 39 8.67 -10.23 16.33
CA THR A 39 9.51 -11.13 15.55
C THR A 39 8.79 -12.43 15.19
N ILE A 40 8.08 -13.06 16.13
CA ILE A 40 7.29 -14.28 15.88
C ILE A 40 6.20 -14.02 14.83
N LEU A 41 5.47 -12.89 14.94
CA LEU A 41 4.44 -12.53 13.95
C LEU A 41 5.03 -12.26 12.56
N LEU A 42 6.21 -11.62 12.50
CA LEU A 42 6.89 -11.35 11.24
C LEU A 42 7.37 -12.65 10.56
N LEU A 43 7.89 -13.60 11.33
CA LEU A 43 8.28 -14.92 10.82
C LEU A 43 7.07 -15.70 10.29
N ARG A 44 5.93 -15.64 10.97
CA ARG A 44 4.67 -16.24 10.50
C ARG A 44 4.20 -15.63 9.19
N SER A 45 4.19 -14.31 9.08
CA SER A 45 3.83 -13.60 7.84
C SER A 45 4.75 -14.01 6.68
N ARG A 46 6.07 -14.07 6.94
CA ARG A 46 7.06 -14.46 5.94
C ARG A 46 6.88 -15.90 5.48
N LEU A 47 6.54 -16.82 6.38
CA LEU A 47 6.24 -18.21 6.03
C LEU A 47 5.01 -18.33 5.11
N THR A 48 3.94 -17.59 5.41
CA THR A 48 2.74 -17.54 4.57
C THR A 48 3.05 -16.97 3.19
N MET A 49 3.79 -15.87 3.11
CA MET A 49 4.22 -15.29 1.83
C MET A 49 5.08 -16.25 1.01
N LEU A 50 6.00 -16.99 1.66
CA LEU A 50 6.80 -18.01 0.99
C LEU A 50 5.94 -19.14 0.41
N GLN A 51 4.92 -19.58 1.14
CA GLN A 51 3.98 -20.58 0.65
C GLN A 51 3.16 -20.05 -0.54
N GLU A 52 2.74 -18.79 -0.51
CA GLU A 52 2.04 -18.15 -1.64
C GLU A 52 2.94 -17.99 -2.87
N GLN A 53 4.22 -17.62 -2.67
CA GLN A 53 5.21 -17.49 -3.74
C GLN A 53 5.60 -18.85 -4.35
N GLU A 54 5.71 -19.89 -3.53
CA GLU A 54 5.92 -21.28 -3.94
C GLU A 54 4.74 -21.76 -4.80
N LEU A 55 3.49 -21.56 -4.33
CA LEU A 55 2.28 -21.93 -5.08
C LEU A 55 2.10 -21.13 -6.37
N ALA A 56 2.54 -19.87 -6.39
CA ALA A 56 2.50 -19.03 -7.58
C ALA A 56 3.67 -19.30 -8.57
N GLY A 57 4.59 -20.20 -8.23
CA GLY A 57 5.78 -20.49 -9.05
C GLY A 57 6.72 -19.31 -9.22
N MET A 58 6.72 -18.37 -8.27
CA MET A 58 7.56 -17.16 -8.30
C MET A 58 8.97 -17.40 -7.76
N LEU A 59 9.17 -18.47 -7.00
CA LEU A 59 10.46 -18.87 -6.42
C LEU A 59 10.78 -20.30 -6.82
N ASP A 60 12.06 -20.56 -7.07
CA ASP A 60 12.56 -21.91 -7.30
C ASP A 60 12.58 -22.72 -5.99
N PHE A 61 12.50 -24.04 -6.09
CA PHE A 61 12.50 -24.94 -4.92
C PHE A 61 13.71 -24.72 -3.99
N ASP A 62 14.89 -24.44 -4.56
CA ASP A 62 16.11 -24.17 -3.79
C ASP A 62 16.03 -22.83 -3.03
N GLU A 63 15.40 -21.82 -3.62
CA GLU A 63 15.18 -20.52 -2.97
C GLU A 63 14.17 -20.64 -1.83
N VAL A 64 13.08 -21.39 -2.05
CA VAL A 64 12.09 -21.69 -1.01
C VAL A 64 12.74 -22.44 0.16
N ALA A 65 13.56 -23.45 -0.11
CA ALA A 65 14.28 -24.21 0.91
C ALA A 65 15.25 -23.31 1.72
N GLN A 66 15.99 -22.43 1.04
CA GLN A 66 16.92 -21.50 1.69
C GLN A 66 16.18 -20.50 2.60
N GLN A 67 15.01 -20.03 2.18
CA GLN A 67 14.21 -19.10 2.97
C GLN A 67 13.53 -19.80 4.16
N LYS A 68 13.03 -21.04 3.99
CA LYS A 68 12.54 -21.87 5.10
C LYS A 68 13.65 -22.14 6.12
N ALA A 69 14.88 -22.41 5.69
CA ALA A 69 16.03 -22.57 6.58
C ALA A 69 16.36 -21.30 7.40
N LYS A 70 16.25 -20.11 6.79
CA LYS A 70 16.42 -18.82 7.52
C LYS A 70 15.35 -18.64 8.60
N ILE A 71 14.10 -19.03 8.31
CA ILE A 71 13.00 -18.97 9.28
C ILE A 71 13.24 -19.98 10.42
N ALA A 72 13.66 -21.20 10.10
CA ALA A 72 14.02 -22.23 11.09
C ALA A 72 15.12 -21.74 12.05
N HIS A 73 16.17 -21.12 11.51
CA HIS A 73 17.26 -20.57 12.32
C HIS A 73 16.79 -19.44 13.24
N ALA A 74 15.98 -18.51 12.73
CA ALA A 74 15.42 -17.42 13.53
C ALA A 74 14.53 -17.93 14.67
N LEU A 75 13.75 -19.00 14.43
CA LEU A 75 12.95 -19.64 15.47
C LEU A 75 13.80 -20.28 16.57
N LEU A 76 14.90 -20.94 16.20
CA LEU A 76 15.84 -21.50 17.17
C LEU A 76 16.49 -20.41 18.04
N GLN A 77 16.84 -19.26 17.47
CA GLN A 77 17.39 -18.13 18.22
C GLN A 77 16.41 -17.58 19.25
N ILE A 78 15.14 -17.36 18.86
CA ILE A 78 14.08 -16.93 19.79
C ILE A 78 13.91 -17.93 20.93
N CYS A 79 14.10 -19.21 20.65
CA CYS A 79 13.99 -20.26 21.64
C CYS A 79 15.16 -20.30 22.65
N GLU A 80 16.34 -19.82 22.26
CA GLU A 80 17.57 -19.88 23.06
C GLU A 80 17.80 -18.60 23.87
N GLU A 81 17.16 -17.51 23.48
CA GLU A 81 17.28 -16.21 24.13
C GLU A 81 16.54 -16.19 25.49
N LYS A 82 17.30 -16.08 26.58
CA LYS A 82 16.74 -15.98 27.95
C LYS A 82 15.83 -14.75 28.06
N PRO A 83 14.71 -14.81 28.79
CA PRO A 83 13.87 -13.63 29.00
C PRO A 83 14.69 -12.54 29.69
N GLU A 84 14.83 -11.38 29.04
CA GLU A 84 15.30 -10.18 29.73
C GLU A 84 14.25 -9.81 30.77
N VAL A 85 14.68 -9.77 32.03
CA VAL A 85 13.85 -9.28 33.13
C VAL A 85 13.66 -7.79 32.89
N GLU A 86 12.45 -7.36 32.53
CA GLU A 86 12.07 -5.94 32.49
C GLU A 86 12.30 -5.33 33.88
N VAL A 87 13.39 -4.59 34.03
CA VAL A 87 13.60 -3.71 35.19
C VAL A 87 12.64 -2.53 35.02
N PRO A 88 11.71 -2.27 35.96
CA PRO A 88 10.76 -1.19 35.82
C PRO A 88 11.49 0.15 35.68
N ALA A 89 11.10 0.93 34.68
CA ALA A 89 11.72 2.22 34.38
C ALA A 89 11.69 3.13 35.63
N PRO A 90 12.83 3.70 36.06
CA PRO A 90 12.84 4.65 37.16
C PRO A 90 12.02 5.89 36.77
N PRO A 91 11.35 6.54 37.74
CA PRO A 91 10.51 7.70 37.46
C PRO A 91 11.32 8.83 36.84
N PRO A 92 10.71 9.63 35.93
CA PRO A 92 11.44 10.63 35.15
C PRO A 92 12.03 11.71 36.07
N VAL A 93 13.36 11.74 36.15
CA VAL A 93 14.09 12.85 36.76
C VAL A 93 13.94 14.05 35.84
N ARG A 94 13.34 15.14 36.34
CA ARG A 94 13.28 16.42 35.62
C ARG A 94 14.68 17.01 35.53
N GLU A 95 15.39 16.71 34.45
CA GLU A 95 16.62 17.42 34.09
C GLU A 95 16.29 18.86 33.68
N ARG A 96 16.88 19.82 34.40
CA ARG A 96 16.92 21.22 33.97
C ARG A 96 17.72 21.29 32.67
N VAL A 97 17.06 21.71 31.60
CA VAL A 97 17.70 22.02 30.32
C VAL A 97 18.70 23.16 30.52
N ILE A 98 19.99 22.83 30.41
CA ILE A 98 21.06 23.80 30.16
C ILE A 98 21.33 23.73 28.64
N PRO A 99 21.28 24.84 27.89
CA PRO A 99 21.51 24.80 26.45
C PRO A 99 23.00 24.53 26.18
N LYS A 100 23.31 23.37 25.58
CA LYS A 100 24.62 23.10 24.95
C LYS A 100 24.46 23.27 23.43
N GLY A 101 25.35 24.08 22.85
CA GLY A 101 25.33 24.50 21.46
C GLY A 101 25.48 23.37 20.43
N ASP A 102 25.10 23.70 19.20
CA ASP A 102 25.02 22.81 18.05
C ASP A 102 26.35 22.13 17.70
N PRO A 103 26.38 20.81 17.44
CA PRO A 103 27.52 20.16 16.83
C PRO A 103 27.54 20.40 15.30
N PRO A 104 28.72 20.49 14.67
CA PRO A 104 28.84 20.81 13.25
C PRO A 104 28.43 19.65 12.33
N ILE A 105 27.75 20.00 11.24
CA ILE A 105 27.28 19.10 10.18
C ILE A 105 28.47 18.48 9.43
N PRO A 106 28.57 17.14 9.31
CA PRO A 106 29.63 16.50 8.55
C PRO A 106 29.37 16.63 7.04
N LYS A 107 30.37 17.13 6.30
CA LYS A 107 30.36 17.19 4.83
C LYS A 107 30.63 15.79 4.23
N PRO A 108 29.87 15.34 3.22
CA PRO A 108 30.10 14.04 2.59
C PRO A 108 31.36 14.03 1.70
N PRO A 109 32.07 12.89 1.60
CA PRO A 109 33.33 12.76 0.86
C PRO A 109 33.14 12.80 -0.68
N ALA A 110 34.14 13.36 -1.37
CA ALA A 110 34.12 13.71 -2.79
C ALA A 110 34.02 12.52 -3.78
N SER A 111 34.10 11.27 -3.33
CA SER A 111 34.02 10.07 -4.18
C SER A 111 32.59 9.71 -4.60
N PHE A 112 31.56 10.19 -3.89
CA PHE A 112 30.16 9.82 -4.17
C PHE A 112 29.61 10.46 -5.46
N ARG A 113 30.17 11.59 -5.90
CA ARG A 113 29.71 12.31 -7.10
C ARG A 113 30.05 11.61 -8.42
N ARG A 114 31.09 10.77 -8.46
CA ARG A 114 31.53 10.12 -9.71
C ARG A 114 30.67 8.91 -10.07
N TYR A 115 30.23 8.13 -9.09
CA TYR A 115 29.40 6.94 -9.34
C TYR A 115 27.93 7.27 -9.66
N PHE A 116 27.40 8.37 -9.10
CA PHE A 116 26.03 8.81 -9.38
C PHE A 116 25.84 9.29 -10.83
N LEU A 117 26.89 9.86 -11.43
CA LEU A 117 26.85 10.42 -12.79
C LEU A 117 26.99 9.32 -13.86
N VAL A 118 27.78 8.28 -13.59
CA VAL A 118 27.90 7.12 -14.51
C VAL A 118 26.63 6.26 -14.48
N GLY A 119 26.04 6.05 -13.29
CA GLY A 119 24.80 5.29 -13.15
C GLY A 119 23.59 5.94 -13.83
N THR A 120 23.48 7.27 -13.78
CA THR A 120 22.38 8.01 -14.43
C THR A 120 22.47 7.99 -15.96
N ILE A 121 23.68 8.01 -16.54
CA ILE A 121 23.87 7.89 -18.00
C ILE A 121 23.49 6.49 -18.50
N ALA A 122 23.81 5.44 -17.75
CA ALA A 122 23.47 4.06 -18.11
C ALA A 122 21.95 3.80 -18.10
N ILE A 123 21.22 4.40 -17.17
CA ILE A 123 19.75 4.26 -17.13
C ILE A 123 19.11 5.01 -18.30
N LEU A 124 19.60 6.22 -18.63
CA LEU A 124 19.10 7.00 -19.76
C LEU A 124 19.31 6.30 -21.12
N SER A 125 20.42 5.60 -21.32
CA SER A 125 20.68 4.89 -22.58
C SER A 125 19.71 3.72 -22.80
N VAL A 126 19.34 2.98 -21.74
CA VAL A 126 18.34 1.91 -21.80
C VAL A 126 16.94 2.47 -22.11
N PHE A 127 16.56 3.60 -21.51
CA PHE A 127 15.27 4.24 -21.79
C PHE A 127 15.13 4.73 -23.23
N VAL A 128 16.19 5.31 -23.82
CA VAL A 128 16.18 5.76 -25.22
C VAL A 128 16.09 4.58 -26.19
N LEU A 129 16.80 3.48 -25.92
CA LEU A 129 16.75 2.28 -26.75
C LEU A 129 15.36 1.63 -26.74
N VAL A 130 14.72 1.52 -25.57
CA VAL A 130 13.35 0.99 -25.44
C VAL A 130 12.32 1.88 -26.14
N PHE A 131 12.52 3.21 -26.11
CA PHE A 131 11.62 4.14 -26.80
C PHE A 131 11.74 4.08 -28.33
N LEU A 132 12.95 3.91 -28.87
CA LEU A 132 13.16 3.77 -30.31
C LEU A 132 12.58 2.45 -30.86
N VAL A 133 12.75 1.33 -30.14
CA VAL A 133 12.18 0.03 -30.54
C VAL A 133 10.65 0.05 -30.50
N ARG A 134 10.03 0.76 -29.54
CA ARG A 134 8.56 0.88 -29.46
C ARG A 134 7.95 1.79 -30.53
N LYS A 135 8.69 2.75 -31.09
CA LYS A 135 8.15 3.71 -32.05
C LYS A 135 8.03 3.15 -33.48
N LEU A 136 8.74 2.07 -33.80
CA LEU A 136 8.71 1.42 -35.12
C LEU A 136 7.63 0.33 -35.25
N GLY A 137 6.99 -0.09 -34.15
CA GLY A 137 6.08 -1.25 -34.13
C GLY A 137 4.56 -0.97 -34.18
N LYS A 138 4.10 0.25 -34.47
CA LYS A 138 2.65 0.56 -34.47
C LYS A 138 2.19 1.29 -35.73
N LYS A 139 2.07 0.55 -36.82
CA LYS A 139 1.08 0.81 -37.87
C LYS A 139 0.29 -0.49 -38.10
N ALA A 140 -0.89 -0.59 -37.50
CA ALA A 140 -1.94 -1.51 -37.92
C ALA A 140 -3.28 -1.07 -37.32
N ASP A 141 -4.17 -0.70 -38.22
CA ASP A 141 -5.63 -0.84 -38.22
C ASP A 141 -6.49 -0.20 -37.12
N ARG A 142 -7.22 0.81 -37.59
CA ARG A 142 -8.30 1.52 -36.93
C ARG A 142 -9.60 1.07 -37.62
N PRO A 143 -10.54 0.35 -36.97
CA PRO A 143 -11.87 0.19 -37.54
C PRO A 143 -12.75 1.40 -37.20
N ALA A 144 -13.74 1.58 -38.07
CA ALA A 144 -14.53 2.77 -38.30
C ALA A 144 -15.36 3.26 -37.10
N GLN A 145 -15.58 4.57 -37.07
CA GLN A 145 -16.62 5.23 -36.28
C GLN A 145 -17.99 4.74 -36.74
N THR A 146 -18.79 4.21 -35.82
CA THR A 146 -20.25 4.10 -36.02
C THR A 146 -20.90 5.37 -35.49
N GLU A 147 -21.64 6.00 -36.38
CA GLU A 147 -22.28 7.29 -36.26
C GLU A 147 -23.69 7.17 -35.64
N VAL A 148 -23.98 8.10 -34.72
CA VAL A 148 -25.28 8.72 -34.35
C VAL A 148 -26.39 7.89 -33.70
N GLN A 149 -26.77 8.34 -32.50
CA GLN A 149 -28.18 8.66 -32.22
C GLN A 149 -28.28 9.96 -31.41
N ARG A 150 -28.70 11.04 -32.08
CA ARG A 150 -29.11 12.33 -31.48
C ARG A 150 -30.54 12.20 -30.98
N LEU A 151 -30.83 12.71 -29.79
CA LEU A 151 -32.17 13.03 -29.30
C LEU A 151 -32.39 14.56 -29.39
N PRO A 152 -33.64 15.02 -29.50
CA PRO A 152 -34.00 16.26 -30.19
C PRO A 152 -33.77 17.53 -29.37
N ASP A 153 -33.57 18.62 -30.11
CA ASP A 153 -33.45 20.00 -29.67
C ASP A 153 -34.67 20.45 -28.84
N GLY A 154 -34.41 20.86 -27.60
CA GLY A 154 -35.27 21.72 -26.81
C GLY A 154 -34.54 23.04 -26.60
N SER A 155 -34.96 24.05 -27.35
CA SER A 155 -34.49 25.43 -27.26
C SER A 155 -34.79 26.05 -25.90
N ASN A 156 -33.78 26.64 -25.26
CA ASN A 156 -33.93 27.94 -24.61
C ASN A 156 -32.58 28.66 -24.58
N ASP A 157 -32.60 29.86 -25.15
CA ASP A 157 -31.53 30.84 -25.09
C ASP A 157 -31.19 31.20 -23.65
N SER A 158 -29.96 30.86 -23.25
CA SER A 158 -29.20 31.57 -22.23
C SER A 158 -27.73 31.47 -22.60
N LYS A 159 -27.21 32.48 -23.32
CA LYS A 159 -25.78 32.77 -23.36
C LYS A 159 -25.36 33.27 -21.99
N GLU A 160 -25.24 32.35 -21.05
CA GLU A 160 -24.49 32.56 -19.83
C GLU A 160 -23.16 31.86 -20.03
N SER A 161 -22.09 32.65 -20.05
CA SER A 161 -20.70 32.19 -19.97
C SER A 161 -20.47 31.59 -18.56
N GLY A 162 -21.17 30.51 -18.24
CA GLY A 162 -21.05 29.76 -17.00
C GLY A 162 -19.90 28.78 -17.16
N ARG A 163 -18.82 29.00 -16.41
CA ARG A 163 -17.76 28.01 -16.25
C ARG A 163 -18.39 26.83 -15.50
N THR A 164 -18.88 25.82 -16.22
CA THR A 164 -19.43 24.62 -15.60
C THR A 164 -18.29 23.93 -14.88
N ASP A 165 -18.39 23.84 -13.57
CA ASP A 165 -17.46 23.05 -12.78
C ASP A 165 -17.72 21.57 -13.08
N PRO A 166 -16.66 20.75 -13.19
CA PRO A 166 -16.82 19.35 -13.53
C PRO A 166 -17.69 18.65 -12.48
N GLN A 167 -18.66 17.84 -12.95
CA GLN A 167 -19.61 17.14 -12.08
C GLN A 167 -19.38 15.63 -12.14
N ILE A 168 -19.47 14.97 -10.99
CA ILE A 168 -19.33 13.51 -10.91
C ILE A 168 -20.70 12.86 -11.02
N LEU A 169 -20.86 11.93 -11.96
CA LEU A 169 -22.05 11.11 -12.14
C LEU A 169 -21.79 9.64 -11.78
N ASP A 170 -22.82 8.97 -11.28
CA ASP A 170 -22.83 7.53 -10.95
C ASP A 170 -21.72 7.11 -9.96
N PHE A 171 -21.20 8.06 -9.18
CA PHE A 171 -20.29 7.74 -8.09
C PHE A 171 -21.02 6.94 -7.00
N PRO A 172 -20.34 6.03 -6.28
CA PRO A 172 -20.90 5.39 -5.10
C PRO A 172 -21.58 6.41 -4.18
N ARG A 173 -22.80 6.10 -3.74
CA ARG A 173 -23.60 7.00 -2.90
C ARG A 173 -22.83 7.34 -1.62
N VAL A 174 -23.08 8.54 -1.09
CA VAL A 174 -22.58 8.91 0.24
C VAL A 174 -23.05 7.86 1.26
N ASN A 175 -22.13 7.49 2.15
CA ASN A 175 -22.24 6.40 3.12
C ASN A 175 -22.25 4.98 2.53
N THR A 176 -21.85 4.79 1.26
CA THR A 176 -21.58 3.44 0.75
C THR A 176 -20.47 2.80 1.56
N GLN A 177 -20.78 1.64 2.15
CA GLN A 177 -19.82 0.84 2.92
C GLN A 177 -19.19 -0.23 2.04
N VAL A 178 -17.87 -0.30 2.07
CA VAL A 178 -17.07 -1.30 1.39
C VAL A 178 -16.31 -2.09 2.45
N ASN A 179 -16.69 -3.35 2.64
CA ASN A 179 -15.99 -4.25 3.54
C ASN A 179 -14.95 -5.04 2.73
N LEU A 180 -13.68 -4.91 3.08
CA LEU A 180 -12.58 -5.64 2.46
C LEU A 180 -11.69 -6.22 3.56
N GLY A 181 -11.69 -7.55 3.67
CA GLY A 181 -11.01 -8.24 4.77
C GLY A 181 -11.45 -7.70 6.13
N ASP A 182 -10.48 -7.19 6.88
CA ASP A 182 -10.65 -6.67 8.23
C ASP A 182 -10.99 -5.18 8.28
N MET A 183 -11.02 -4.50 7.13
CA MET A 183 -11.27 -3.07 7.03
C MET A 183 -12.66 -2.80 6.47
N ARG A 184 -13.29 -1.76 7.00
CA ARG A 184 -14.50 -1.17 6.42
C ARG A 184 -14.22 0.26 6.02
N TYR A 185 -14.52 0.59 4.77
CA TYR A 185 -14.46 1.94 4.24
C TYR A 185 -15.87 2.48 4.08
N THR A 186 -16.09 3.72 4.49
CA THR A 186 -17.36 4.43 4.27
C THR A 186 -17.10 5.66 3.44
N ILE A 187 -17.60 5.68 2.20
CA ILE A 187 -17.41 6.81 1.29
C ILE A 187 -18.23 8.00 1.80
N LYS A 188 -17.58 9.13 2.09
CA LYS A 188 -18.26 10.36 2.56
C LYS A 188 -18.57 11.33 1.44
N GLY A 189 -17.81 11.27 0.36
CA GLY A 189 -18.07 12.05 -0.83
C GLY A 189 -16.87 12.11 -1.73
N ALA A 190 -17.09 12.64 -2.92
CA ALA A 190 -16.03 12.94 -3.87
C ALA A 190 -16.28 14.31 -4.48
N SER A 191 -15.22 15.01 -4.81
CA SER A 191 -15.25 16.25 -5.58
C SER A 191 -14.20 16.22 -6.68
N VAL A 192 -14.40 17.05 -7.70
CA VAL A 192 -13.46 17.18 -8.81
C VAL A 192 -13.28 18.64 -9.16
N GLU A 193 -12.03 19.01 -9.42
CA GLU A 193 -11.63 20.38 -9.74
C GLU A 193 -10.67 20.37 -10.94
N LYS A 194 -10.66 21.45 -11.72
CA LYS A 194 -9.67 21.61 -12.80
C LYS A 194 -8.27 21.72 -12.20
N TYR A 195 -7.32 20.95 -12.71
CA TYR A 195 -5.95 21.01 -12.22
C TYR A 195 -5.27 22.31 -12.68
N SER A 196 -4.73 23.08 -11.73
CA SER A 196 -4.13 24.41 -11.99
C SER A 196 -2.82 24.34 -12.79
N GLY A 197 -2.08 23.21 -12.74
CA GLY A 197 -0.75 23.07 -13.31
C GLY A 197 -0.67 22.62 -14.78
N GLY A 198 -1.76 22.63 -15.54
CA GLY A 198 -1.75 22.29 -16.97
C GLY A 198 -3.12 21.97 -17.56
N THR A 199 -3.27 22.12 -18.87
CA THR A 199 -4.50 21.74 -19.58
C THR A 199 -4.64 20.21 -19.63
N GLY A 200 -5.89 19.72 -19.54
CA GLY A 200 -6.20 18.29 -19.71
C GLY A 200 -6.08 17.41 -18.47
N LYS A 201 -5.95 17.98 -17.26
CA LYS A 201 -5.93 17.21 -16.01
C LYS A 201 -7.00 17.69 -15.02
N LEU A 202 -7.51 16.77 -14.21
CA LEU A 202 -8.44 17.04 -13.11
C LEU A 202 -7.81 16.61 -11.79
N THR A 203 -8.10 17.35 -10.73
CA THR A 203 -7.87 16.92 -9.35
C THR A 203 -9.15 16.25 -8.85
N PHE A 204 -9.10 14.96 -8.58
CA PHE A 204 -10.17 14.21 -7.95
C PHE A 204 -9.88 14.08 -6.45
N THR A 205 -10.81 14.48 -5.60
CA THR A 205 -10.68 14.39 -4.14
C THR A 205 -11.72 13.39 -3.61
N LEU A 206 -11.26 12.39 -2.86
CA LEU A 206 -12.09 11.39 -2.19
C LEU A 206 -12.04 11.61 -0.69
N ASN A 207 -13.19 11.71 -0.05
CA ASN A 207 -13.33 11.71 1.41
C ASN A 207 -13.95 10.38 1.86
N PHE A 208 -13.38 9.73 2.87
CA PHE A 208 -13.90 8.49 3.41
C PHE A 208 -13.57 8.33 4.89
N ASP A 209 -14.38 7.53 5.57
CA ASP A 209 -14.02 6.95 6.87
C ASP A 209 -13.45 5.55 6.67
N TYR A 210 -12.62 5.13 7.59
CA TYR A 210 -12.12 3.77 7.71
C TYR A 210 -12.33 3.25 9.14
N GLU A 211 -12.52 1.94 9.27
CA GLU A 211 -12.71 1.24 10.54
C GLU A 211 -11.95 -0.10 10.48
N CYS A 212 -11.08 -0.34 11.46
CA CYS A 212 -10.43 -1.63 11.64
C CYS A 212 -11.29 -2.55 12.49
N ARG A 213 -11.80 -3.62 11.88
CA ARG A 213 -12.78 -4.54 12.46
C ARG A 213 -12.20 -5.86 12.97
N THR A 214 -10.87 -6.03 12.92
CA THR A 214 -10.22 -7.24 13.45
C THR A 214 -10.15 -7.21 14.97
N ASN A 215 -10.12 -8.39 15.60
CA ASN A 215 -9.77 -8.55 17.01
C ASN A 215 -8.26 -8.86 17.20
N LEU A 216 -7.50 -9.01 16.11
CA LEU A 216 -6.09 -9.42 16.08
C LEU A 216 -5.11 -8.25 16.26
N GLY A 217 -5.57 -7.12 16.78
CA GLY A 217 -4.72 -6.00 17.20
C GLY A 217 -4.46 -4.93 16.13
N LYS A 218 -4.33 -5.26 14.83
CA LYS A 218 -4.15 -4.27 13.76
C LYS A 218 -4.65 -4.73 12.39
N CYS A 219 -5.14 -3.81 11.59
CA CYS A 219 -5.49 -3.99 10.19
C CYS A 219 -4.44 -3.35 9.29
N SER A 220 -4.04 -4.04 8.23
CA SER A 220 -3.29 -3.44 7.13
C SER A 220 -4.26 -2.66 6.24
N ARG A 221 -3.88 -1.45 5.83
CA ARG A 221 -4.70 -0.59 4.99
C ARG A 221 -4.69 -1.06 3.53
N GLU A 222 -5.87 -1.14 2.93
CA GLU A 222 -6.05 -1.38 1.51
C GLU A 222 -5.62 -0.20 0.65
N LYS A 223 -5.12 -0.51 -0.55
CA LYS A 223 -4.74 0.52 -1.52
C LYS A 223 -5.98 1.02 -2.26
N ILE A 224 -6.32 2.29 -2.06
CA ILE A 224 -7.35 3.01 -2.81
C ILE A 224 -6.73 3.69 -4.02
N ARG A 225 -7.35 3.53 -5.19
CA ARG A 225 -6.90 4.07 -6.48
C ARG A 225 -8.08 4.68 -7.24
N ILE A 226 -7.79 5.68 -8.05
CA ILE A 226 -8.70 6.16 -9.10
C ILE A 226 -8.09 5.82 -10.44
N LEU A 227 -8.87 5.21 -11.33
CA LEU A 227 -8.47 4.84 -12.67
C LEU A 227 -9.20 5.75 -13.67
N ALA A 228 -8.49 6.19 -14.71
CA ALA A 228 -9.03 6.95 -15.84
C ALA A 228 -8.70 6.19 -17.13
N ASP A 229 -9.71 5.63 -17.80
CA ASP A 229 -9.56 4.67 -18.91
C ASP A 229 -8.57 3.53 -18.58
N GLY A 230 -8.63 3.03 -17.34
CA GLY A 230 -7.78 1.96 -16.84
C GLY A 230 -6.38 2.39 -16.38
N LYS A 231 -5.98 3.66 -16.52
CA LYS A 231 -4.70 4.18 -16.04
C LYS A 231 -4.84 4.73 -14.62
N GLU A 232 -3.93 4.35 -13.73
CA GLU A 232 -3.90 4.83 -12.34
C GLU A 232 -3.59 6.33 -12.29
N GLY A 233 -4.46 7.08 -11.61
CA GLY A 233 -4.26 8.48 -11.29
C GLY A 233 -3.10 8.66 -10.32
N VAL A 234 -2.43 9.81 -10.40
CA VAL A 234 -1.28 10.10 -9.54
C VAL A 234 -1.79 10.63 -8.21
N LEU A 235 -1.52 9.93 -7.12
CA LEU A 235 -1.83 10.41 -5.78
C LEU A 235 -0.99 11.67 -5.48
N VAL A 236 -1.65 12.70 -4.94
CA VAL A 236 -1.03 13.97 -4.55
C VAL A 236 -1.08 14.14 -3.04
N GLY A 237 0.07 14.42 -2.45
CA GLY A 237 0.22 14.58 -1.01
C GLY A 237 0.48 13.28 -0.27
N THR A 238 0.64 13.39 1.04
CA THR A 238 0.77 12.26 1.96
C THR A 238 -0.60 11.78 2.39
N GLN A 239 -0.79 10.47 2.45
CA GLN A 239 -1.98 9.88 3.06
C GLN A 239 -1.84 10.02 4.57
N ASN A 240 -2.87 10.57 5.24
CA ASN A 240 -2.80 10.80 6.68
C ASN A 240 -3.09 9.51 7.46
N THR A 241 -3.77 8.55 6.86
CA THR A 241 -3.99 7.23 7.48
C THR A 241 -2.67 6.45 7.53
N PRO A 242 -2.25 5.97 8.72
CA PRO A 242 -1.09 5.09 8.83
C PRO A 242 -1.30 3.79 8.02
N GLU A 243 -0.21 3.16 7.59
CA GLU A 243 -0.24 1.88 6.86
C GLU A 243 -0.95 0.77 7.66
N TYR A 244 -0.87 0.86 8.99
CA TYR A 244 -1.55 -0.03 9.93
C TYR A 244 -2.48 0.77 10.84
N VAL A 245 -3.72 0.29 10.96
CA VAL A 245 -4.74 0.86 11.84
C VAL A 245 -4.93 -0.11 13.01
N ALA A 246 -4.84 0.37 14.25
CA ALA A 246 -5.05 -0.49 15.41
C ALA A 246 -6.51 -1.00 15.50
N SER A 247 -6.70 -2.18 16.09
CA SER A 247 -8.01 -2.79 16.34
C SER A 247 -8.98 -1.82 17.02
N GLY A 248 -10.21 -1.72 16.51
CA GLY A 248 -11.25 -0.86 17.06
C GLY A 248 -11.04 0.65 16.84
N ARG A 249 -9.97 1.06 16.15
CA ARG A 249 -9.81 2.44 15.68
C ARG A 249 -10.63 2.65 14.41
N ASN A 250 -11.29 3.80 14.38
CA ASN A 250 -11.84 4.41 13.18
C ASN A 250 -11.19 5.78 12.96
N GLY A 251 -11.34 6.31 11.76
CA GLY A 251 -10.87 7.64 11.39
C GLY A 251 -11.42 8.07 10.05
N SER A 252 -11.12 9.30 9.67
CA SER A 252 -11.46 9.86 8.36
C SER A 252 -10.18 10.27 7.63
N ASP A 253 -10.17 10.11 6.31
CA ASP A 253 -9.06 10.54 5.47
C ASP A 253 -9.56 11.16 4.16
N GLN A 254 -8.66 11.90 3.53
CA GLN A 254 -8.87 12.52 2.23
C GLN A 254 -7.73 12.15 1.29
N LEU A 255 -8.07 11.62 0.12
CA LEU A 255 -7.11 11.30 -0.93
C LEU A 255 -7.35 12.16 -2.15
N ARG A 256 -6.28 12.74 -2.69
CA ARG A 256 -6.32 13.58 -3.89
C ARG A 256 -5.55 12.89 -5.01
N PHE A 257 -6.16 12.81 -6.19
CA PHE A 257 -5.58 12.16 -7.36
C PHE A 257 -5.58 13.13 -8.54
N ILE A 258 -4.49 13.18 -9.29
CA ILE A 258 -4.45 13.81 -10.61
C ILE A 258 -4.83 12.75 -11.64
N VAL A 259 -5.91 13.00 -12.38
CA VAL A 259 -6.41 12.12 -13.44
C VAL A 259 -6.50 12.87 -14.76
N ASP A 260 -6.47 12.12 -15.87
CA ASP A 260 -6.64 12.69 -17.20
C ASP A 260 -8.08 13.18 -17.35
N ALA A 261 -8.26 14.46 -17.69
CA ALA A 261 -9.59 15.00 -17.95
C ALA A 261 -10.22 14.30 -19.15
N GLY A 262 -9.46 13.95 -20.18
CA GLY A 262 -9.89 13.36 -21.43
C GLY A 262 -10.53 11.96 -21.34
N ALA A 263 -10.46 11.30 -20.18
CA ALA A 263 -10.93 9.93 -20.05
C ALA A 263 -12.44 9.79 -20.25
N LYS A 264 -12.84 8.65 -20.85
CA LYS A 264 -14.25 8.31 -21.11
C LYS A 264 -14.90 7.59 -19.93
N LEU A 265 -14.11 6.81 -19.19
CA LEU A 265 -14.56 6.02 -18.05
C LEU A 265 -13.61 6.23 -16.88
N TYR A 266 -14.18 6.53 -15.71
CA TYR A 266 -13.43 6.57 -14.46
C TYR A 266 -13.85 5.39 -13.58
N SER A 267 -12.95 4.93 -12.73
CA SER A 267 -13.25 3.89 -11.75
C SER A 267 -12.58 4.19 -10.42
N ILE A 268 -13.29 3.95 -9.32
CA ILE A 268 -12.69 3.82 -8.00
C ILE A 268 -12.38 2.35 -7.76
N GLU A 269 -11.17 2.08 -7.28
CA GLU A 269 -10.72 0.74 -6.91
C GLU A 269 -10.20 0.76 -5.47
N ILE A 270 -10.65 -0.20 -4.67
CA ILE A 270 -10.10 -0.49 -3.35
C ILE A 270 -9.62 -1.93 -3.38
N LYS A 271 -8.33 -2.14 -3.15
CA LYS A 271 -7.69 -3.46 -3.27
C LYS A 271 -6.88 -3.79 -2.02
N LYS A 272 -7.11 -5.00 -1.48
CA LYS A 272 -6.19 -5.66 -0.54
C LYS A 272 -5.25 -6.55 -1.34
N ASP A 273 -3.99 -6.63 -0.92
CA ASP A 273 -3.05 -7.56 -1.53
C ASP A 273 -3.58 -9.00 -1.40
N GLY A 274 -3.50 -9.76 -2.49
CA GLY A 274 -4.01 -11.14 -2.55
C GLY A 274 -5.53 -11.29 -2.73
N THR A 275 -6.36 -10.24 -2.61
CA THR A 275 -7.81 -10.35 -2.86
C THR A 275 -8.24 -9.64 -4.15
N GLY A 276 -9.39 -10.06 -4.69
CA GLY A 276 -10.05 -9.35 -5.78
C GLY A 276 -10.34 -7.89 -5.39
N PRO A 277 -10.13 -6.92 -6.29
CA PRO A 277 -10.43 -5.52 -6.00
C PRO A 277 -11.94 -5.30 -5.94
N TRP A 278 -12.40 -4.46 -5.01
CA TRP A 278 -13.70 -3.82 -5.15
C TRP A 278 -13.54 -2.66 -6.12
N ARG A 279 -14.29 -2.66 -7.22
CA ARG A 279 -14.21 -1.64 -8.27
C ARG A 279 -15.60 -1.13 -8.66
N ARG A 280 -15.74 0.18 -8.79
CA ARG A 280 -16.96 0.83 -9.30
C ARG A 280 -16.62 1.90 -10.32
N ASN A 281 -17.37 1.90 -11.42
CA ASN A 281 -17.22 2.89 -12.47
C ASN A 281 -18.06 4.14 -12.16
N PHE A 282 -17.61 5.28 -12.64
CA PHE A 282 -18.28 6.57 -12.56
C PHE A 282 -17.86 7.45 -13.74
N TYR A 283 -18.55 8.58 -13.92
CA TYR A 283 -18.29 9.52 -15.00
C TYR A 283 -18.03 10.92 -14.45
N ILE A 284 -17.27 11.71 -15.21
CA ILE A 284 -17.04 13.13 -14.92
C ILE A 284 -17.51 13.94 -16.12
N LEU A 285 -18.58 14.71 -15.93
CA LEU A 285 -19.05 15.71 -16.89
C LEU A 285 -18.15 16.95 -16.83
N LYS A 286 -17.93 17.58 -17.97
CA LYS A 286 -16.97 18.69 -18.15
C LYS A 286 -17.67 19.97 -18.58
#